data_AF-A0A4Y2W8H6-F1
#
_entry.id   AF-A0A4Y2W8H6-F1
#
_cell.length_a   1.000
_cell.length_b   1.000
_cell.length_c   1.000
_cell.angle_alpha   90.00
_cell.angle_beta   90.00
_cell.angle_gamma   90.00
#
_symmetry.space_group_name_H-M   'P 1'
#
loop_
_entity.id
_entity.type
_entity.pdbx_description
1 polymer ?
#
loop_
_entity_poly.entity_id
_entity_poly.type
_entity_poly.pdbx_seq_one_letter_code
_entity_poly.pdbx_strand_id
1 'polypeptide(L)'
;MRSLKVFLKDKRYDIVEEELQFAKHTCEEMGIPVVKRRTVQEDVNIMPGQKAADEPLTLDQELKRLMLEYIEGFNKKSIHVAKAWNLYEIGLKAQQSAQVSTKFG
;
A
#
# COMPACT_ATOMS: atom_id res chain seq x y z
N MET A 1 -7.88 -5.24 15.06
CA MET A 1 -6.84 -4.91 14.06
C MET A 1 -5.89 -6.07 13.66
N ARG A 2 -5.72 -7.14 14.46
CA ARG A 2 -4.95 -8.33 14.01
C ARG A 2 -5.54 -8.96 12.74
N SER A 3 -6.87 -9.04 12.65
CA SER A 3 -7.61 -9.55 11.49
C SER A 3 -7.23 -8.82 10.19
N LEU A 4 -7.28 -7.48 10.18
CA LEU A 4 -6.91 -6.67 9.02
C LEU A 4 -5.45 -6.88 8.60
N LYS A 5 -4.53 -6.97 9.56
CA LYS A 5 -3.11 -7.24 9.26
C LYS A 5 -2.90 -8.61 8.61
N VAL A 6 -3.62 -9.63 9.07
CA VAL A 6 -3.56 -10.99 8.50
C VAL A 6 -4.20 -10.98 7.12
N PHE A 7 -5.36 -10.35 6.97
CA PHE A 7 -6.05 -10.18 5.69
C PHE A 7 -5.17 -9.51 4.63
N LEU A 8 -4.57 -8.36 4.94
CA LEU A 8 -3.70 -7.66 3.99
C LEU A 8 -2.41 -8.44 3.68
N LYS A 9 -1.93 -9.30 4.59
CA LYS A 9 -0.78 -10.16 4.29
C LYS A 9 -1.14 -11.26 3.29
N ASP A 10 -2.33 -11.82 3.43
CA ASP A 10 -2.86 -12.90 2.60
C ASP A 10 -3.30 -12.40 1.22
N LYS A 11 -4.04 -11.29 1.19
CA LYS A 11 -4.77 -10.81 0.00
C LYS A 11 -4.15 -9.68 -0.78
N ARG A 12 -3.02 -9.10 -0.33
CA ARG A 12 -2.43 -7.93 -1.01
C ARG A 12 -2.14 -8.15 -2.50
N TYR A 13 -1.70 -9.35 -2.88
CA TYR A 13 -1.38 -9.62 -4.28
C TYR A 13 -2.64 -9.78 -5.13
N ASP A 14 -3.64 -10.52 -4.60
CA ASP A 14 -4.95 -10.67 -5.24
C ASP A 14 -5.60 -9.30 -5.48
N ILE A 15 -5.64 -8.43 -4.46
CA ILE A 15 -6.20 -7.07 -4.55
C ILE A 15 -5.46 -6.25 -5.61
N VAL A 16 -4.13 -6.28 -5.61
CA VAL A 16 -3.33 -5.51 -6.57
C VAL A 16 -3.53 -6.03 -8.00
N GLU A 17 -3.65 -7.35 -8.19
CA GLU A 17 -3.90 -7.92 -9.52
C GLU A 17 -5.32 -7.57 -10.00
N GLU A 18 -6.34 -7.72 -9.16
CA GLU A 18 -7.73 -7.38 -9.51
C GLU A 18 -7.88 -5.90 -9.90
N GLU A 19 -7.35 -4.99 -9.09
CA GLU A 19 -7.38 -3.55 -9.36
C GLU A 19 -6.63 -3.18 -10.64
N LEU A 20 -5.50 -3.83 -10.88
CA LEU A 20 -4.73 -3.60 -12.09
C LEU A 20 -5.46 -4.09 -13.34
N GLN A 21 -6.07 -5.28 -13.28
CA GLN A 21 -6.89 -5.80 -14.38
C GLN A 21 -8.10 -4.89 -14.64
N PHE A 22 -8.75 -4.41 -13.59
CA PHE A 22 -9.83 -3.44 -13.69
C PHE A 22 -9.39 -2.14 -14.38
N ALA A 23 -8.25 -1.59 -13.98
CA ALA A 23 -7.69 -0.39 -14.60
C ALA A 23 -7.35 -0.61 -16.08
N LYS A 24 -6.78 -1.77 -16.42
CA LYS A 24 -6.49 -2.15 -17.81
C LYS A 24 -7.77 -2.23 -18.65
N HIS A 25 -8.77 -2.95 -18.16
CA HIS A 25 -10.05 -3.09 -18.83
C HIS A 25 -10.71 -1.73 -19.07
N THR A 26 -10.72 -0.87 -18.04
CA THR A 26 -11.28 0.48 -18.15
C THR A 26 -10.54 1.32 -19.20
N CYS A 27 -9.20 1.23 -19.25
CA CYS A 27 -8.43 1.91 -20.29
C CYS A 27 -8.77 1.39 -21.68
N GLU A 28 -8.90 0.08 -21.87
CA GLU A 28 -9.29 -0.53 -23.14
C GLU A 28 -10.69 -0.09 -23.58
N GLU A 29 -11.67 -0.08 -22.66
CA GLU A 29 -13.03 0.44 -22.91
C GLU A 29 -13.01 1.92 -23.33
N MET A 30 -12.10 2.72 -22.76
CA MET A 30 -11.92 4.12 -23.11
C MET A 30 -11.07 4.33 -24.39
N GLY A 31 -10.64 3.26 -25.06
CA GLY A 31 -9.77 3.33 -26.24
C GLY A 31 -8.34 3.84 -25.91
N ILE A 32 -7.95 3.82 -24.65
CA ILE A 32 -6.62 4.21 -24.18
C ILE A 32 -5.70 2.99 -24.28
N PRO A 33 -4.63 3.04 -25.09
CA PRO A 33 -3.72 1.92 -25.21
C PRO A 33 -2.97 1.68 -23.90
N VAL A 34 -3.34 0.58 -23.21
CA VAL A 34 -2.69 0.08 -21.98
C VAL A 34 -1.21 -0.25 -22.23
N VAL A 35 -0.92 -0.78 -23.42
CA VAL A 35 0.44 -1.00 -23.90
C VAL A 35 0.80 0.16 -24.80
N LYS A 36 1.24 1.27 -24.21
CA LYS A 36 2.17 2.12 -24.94
C LYS A 36 3.40 1.26 -25.22
N ARG A 37 3.50 0.77 -26.46
CA ARG A 37 4.77 0.33 -27.03
C ARG A 37 5.80 1.37 -26.60
N ARG A 38 6.91 0.93 -26.02
CA ARG A 38 8.14 1.73 -26.04
C ARG A 38 8.45 1.97 -27.52
N THR A 39 7.82 2.95 -28.15
CA THR A 39 8.51 3.80 -29.12
C THR A 39 9.47 4.65 -28.28
N VAL A 40 10.46 3.96 -27.72
CA VAL A 40 11.77 4.55 -27.49
C VAL A 40 12.23 4.82 -28.90
N GLN A 41 12.06 6.07 -29.30
CA GLN A 41 12.97 6.70 -30.21
C GLN A 41 14.39 6.34 -29.72
N GLU A 42 14.97 5.36 -30.39
CA GLU A 42 16.35 4.89 -30.24
C GLU A 42 17.28 6.05 -30.59
N ASP A 43 17.43 7.09 -29.76
CA ASP A 43 18.30 8.22 -30.12
C ASP A 43 18.80 9.10 -28.95
N VAL A 44 18.73 8.62 -27.70
CA VAL A 44 19.40 9.34 -26.60
C VAL A 44 20.14 8.35 -25.69
N ASN A 45 21.38 8.05 -26.08
CA ASN A 45 22.50 7.73 -25.18
C ASN A 45 22.28 6.63 -24.13
N ILE A 46 22.07 5.38 -24.56
CA ILE A 46 22.45 4.24 -23.71
C ILE A 46 23.98 4.14 -23.77
N MET A 47 24.65 4.58 -22.71
CA MET A 47 26.11 4.43 -22.60
C MET A 47 26.49 2.94 -22.68
N PRO A 48 27.59 2.57 -23.37
CA PRO A 48 28.06 1.20 -23.45
C PRO A 48 28.64 0.79 -22.10
N GLY A 49 27.79 0.34 -21.19
CA GLY A 49 28.16 0.01 -19.81
C GLY A 49 27.00 -0.11 -18.82
N GLN A 50 25.77 0.21 -19.22
CA GLN A 50 24.58 -0.01 -18.39
C GLN A 50 24.37 -1.52 -18.18
N LYS A 51 24.79 -2.01 -17.01
CA LYS A 51 24.65 -3.41 -16.58
C LYS A 51 23.17 -3.81 -16.57
N ALA A 52 22.90 -5.07 -16.90
CA ALA A 52 21.58 -5.70 -16.97
C ALA A 52 20.68 -5.61 -15.71
N ALA A 53 21.12 -4.94 -14.64
CA ALA A 53 20.32 -4.69 -13.44
C ALA A 53 19.42 -3.45 -13.54
N ASP A 54 19.67 -2.56 -14.51
CA ASP A 54 18.90 -1.33 -14.72
C ASP A 54 17.89 -1.46 -15.88
N GLU A 55 17.37 -2.67 -16.13
CA GLU A 55 16.27 -2.80 -17.07
C GLU A 55 15.06 -2.02 -16.50
N PRO A 56 14.60 -0.95 -17.16
CA PRO A 56 13.54 -0.14 -16.59
C PRO A 56 12.28 -1.00 -16.54
N LEU A 57 11.68 -1.10 -15.35
CA LEU A 57 10.45 -1.84 -15.13
C LEU A 57 9.38 -1.37 -16.11
N THR A 58 8.53 -2.29 -16.53
CA THR A 58 7.33 -1.93 -17.30
C THR A 58 6.38 -1.11 -16.41
N LEU A 59 5.56 -0.24 -16.99
CA LEU A 59 4.55 0.54 -16.27
C LEU A 59 3.67 -0.34 -15.37
N ASP A 60 3.35 -1.54 -15.85
CA ASP A 60 2.59 -2.55 -15.11
C ASP A 60 3.31 -2.98 -13.82
N GLN A 61 4.60 -3.29 -13.94
CA GLN A 61 5.43 -3.71 -12.81
C GLN A 61 5.66 -2.56 -11.82
N GLU A 62 5.87 -1.33 -12.30
CA GLU A 62 5.99 -0.16 -11.43
C GLU A 62 4.69 0.11 -10.67
N LEU A 63 3.55 0.03 -11.34
CA LEU A 63 2.25 0.24 -10.70
C LEU A 63 1.95 -0.84 -9.66
N LYS A 64 2.18 -2.11 -9.99
CA LYS A 64 2.11 -3.23 -9.02
C LYS A 64 2.99 -2.97 -7.80
N ARG A 65 4.24 -2.57 -8.03
CA ARG A 65 5.19 -2.26 -6.96
C ARG A 65 4.69 -1.11 -6.08
N LEU A 66 4.26 0.01 -6.67
CA LEU A 66 3.76 1.18 -5.94
C LEU A 66 2.53 0.86 -5.09
N MET A 67 1.57 0.10 -5.64
CA MET A 67 0.37 -0.32 -4.90
C MET A 67 0.73 -1.22 -3.71
N LEU A 68 1.67 -2.14 -3.87
CA LEU A 68 2.16 -3.00 -2.78
C LEU A 68 2.88 -2.18 -1.68
N GLU A 69 3.75 -1.26 -2.07
CA GLU A 69 4.43 -0.35 -1.13
C GLU A 69 3.42 0.50 -0.35
N TYR A 70 2.36 0.97 -1.00
CA TYR A 70 1.27 1.71 -0.35
C TYR A 70 0.55 0.86 0.70
N ILE A 71 0.15 -0.38 0.36
CA ILE A 71 -0.50 -1.30 1.29
C ILE A 71 0.40 -1.58 2.50
N GLU A 72 1.69 -1.80 2.26
CA GLU A 72 2.65 -2.02 3.34
C GLU A 72 2.79 -0.79 4.25
N GLY A 73 2.87 0.40 3.67
CA GLY A 73 2.91 1.67 4.40
C GLY A 73 1.65 1.90 5.24
N PHE A 74 0.47 1.63 4.68
CA PHE A 74 -0.79 1.66 5.41
C PHE A 74 -0.80 0.69 6.58
N ASN A 75 -0.35 -0.56 6.36
CA ASN A 75 -0.28 -1.57 7.40
C ASN A 75 0.64 -1.14 8.56
N LYS A 76 1.83 -0.57 8.26
CA LYS A 76 2.75 -0.03 9.27
C LYS A 76 2.11 1.10 10.09
N LYS A 77 1.50 2.08 9.43
CA LYS A 77 0.82 3.21 10.09
C LYS A 77 -0.34 2.75 10.97
N SER A 78 -1.13 1.79 10.48
CA SER A 78 -2.27 1.26 11.22
C SER A 78 -1.84 0.71 12.59
N ILE A 79 -0.71 0.00 12.67
CA ILE A 79 -0.17 -0.55 13.93
C ILE A 79 0.09 0.55 14.96
N HIS A 80 0.61 1.70 14.54
CA HIS A 80 0.85 2.82 15.44
C HIS A 80 -0.46 3.40 15.97
N VAL A 81 -1.47 3.52 15.12
CA VAL A 81 -2.81 3.99 15.52
C VAL A 81 -3.45 3.04 16.53
N ALA A 82 -3.40 1.73 16.32
CA ALA A 82 -3.92 0.77 17.33
C ALA A 82 -3.22 0.88 18.67
N LYS A 83 -1.89 1.05 18.67
CA LYS A 83 -1.14 1.22 19.92
C LYS A 83 -1.57 2.49 20.65
N ALA A 84 -1.69 3.60 19.94
CA ALA A 84 -2.15 4.87 20.51
C ALA A 84 -3.57 4.75 21.07
N TRP A 85 -4.49 4.11 20.32
CA TRP A 85 -5.86 3.87 20.77
C TRP A 85 -5.92 3.02 22.04
N ASN A 86 -5.14 1.94 22.12
CA ASN A 86 -5.09 1.09 23.31
C ASN A 86 -4.58 1.85 24.54
N LEU A 87 -3.57 2.72 24.37
CA LEU A 87 -3.06 3.56 25.47
C LEU A 87 -4.12 4.56 25.93
N TYR A 88 -4.84 5.18 24.98
CA TYR A 88 -5.94 6.08 25.29
C TYR A 88 -7.05 5.37 26.08
N GLU A 89 -7.46 4.17 25.67
CA GLU A 89 -8.45 3.37 26.40
C GLU A 89 -8.02 3.03 27.83
N ILE A 90 -6.74 2.66 28.02
CA ILE A 90 -6.19 2.36 29.35
C ILE A 90 -6.25 3.61 30.23
N GLY A 91 -5.83 4.76 29.70
CA GLY A 91 -5.88 6.03 30.42
C GLY A 91 -7.31 6.42 30.80
N LEU A 92 -8.27 6.24 29.88
CA LEU A 92 -9.68 6.52 30.12
C LEU A 92 -10.26 5.65 31.25
N LYS A 93 -9.95 4.35 31.24
CA LYS A 93 -10.37 3.40 32.29
C LYS A 93 -9.75 3.74 33.65
N ALA A 94 -8.46 4.10 33.66
CA ALA A 94 -7.76 4.52 34.88
C ALA A 94 -8.40 5.78 35.48
N GLN A 95 -8.72 6.78 34.66
CA GLN A 95 -9.37 8.02 35.10
C GLN A 95 -10.77 7.77 35.67
N GLN A 96 -11.57 6.89 35.05
CA GLN A 96 -12.88 6.49 35.57
C GLN A 96 -12.77 5.79 36.93
N SER A 97 -11.80 4.87 37.09
CA SER A 97 -11.58 4.18 38.37
C SER A 97 -11.14 5.14 39.50
N ALA A 98 -10.32 6.14 39.18
CA ALA A 98 -9.89 7.16 40.14
C ALA A 98 -11.05 8.08 40.59
N GLN A 99 -11.99 8.40 39.68
CA GLN A 99 -13.18 9.20 40.01
C GLN A 99 -14.20 8.45 40.87
N VAL A 100 -14.32 7.13 40.69
CA VAL A 100 -15.19 6.30 41.55
C VAL A 100 -14.58 6.18 42.95
N SER A 101 -13.26 5.96 43.06
CA SER A 101 -12.60 5.82 44.36
C SER A 101 -12.61 7.10 45.21
N THR A 102 -12.68 8.28 44.60
CA THR A 102 -12.74 9.59 45.30
C THR A 102 -14.16 9.99 45.71
N LYS A 103 -15.20 9.32 45.19
CA LYS A 103 -16.61 9.58 45.58
C LYS A 103 -17.11 8.69 46.72
N PHE A 104 -16.37 7.63 47.06
CA PHE A 104 -16.79 6.63 48.05
C PHE A 104 -15.76 6.41 49.19
N GLY A 105 -14.72 7.24 49.27
CA GLY A 105 -13.76 7.28 50.38
C GLY A 105 -13.90 8.58 51.15
#